data_AF-A0A7C2VLK1-F1
#
_entry.id   AF-A0A7C2VLK1-F1
#
_cell.length_a   1.000
_cell.length_b   1.000
_cell.length_c   1.000
_cell.angle_alpha   90.00
_cell.angle_beta   90.00
_cell.angle_gamma   90.00
#
_symmetry.space_group_name_H-M   'P 1'
#
loop_
_entity.id
_entity.type
_entity.pdbx_description
1 polymer ?
#
loop_
_entity_poly.entity_id
_entity_poly.type
_entity_poly.pdbx_seq_one_letter_code
_entity_poly.pdbx_strand_id
1 'polypeptide(L)'
;MDSAKLILTGAVSPPIPLRDLDKLDSISEEKKKQIAKDFESVFINKLLNEMKNTIGDWGFDKDGASGQVQGIFWLYLARDIANNGGFGMWKDIYKFLTDSNQTKITTQSLDKNI
;
A
#
# COMPACT_ATOMS: atom_id res chain seq x y z
N MET A 1 16.31 26.13 25.89
CA MET A 1 16.25 25.61 24.51
C MET A 1 14.93 24.88 24.37
N ASP A 2 14.11 25.30 23.41
CA ASP A 2 12.74 24.81 23.21
C ASP A 2 12.76 23.45 22.49
N SER A 3 12.52 22.39 23.27
CA SER A 3 12.52 20.99 22.83
C SER A 3 11.40 20.67 21.83
N ALA A 4 10.33 21.46 21.77
CA ALA A 4 9.25 21.26 20.81
C ALA A 4 9.68 21.61 19.37
N LYS A 5 10.60 22.56 19.21
CA LYS A 5 11.10 22.99 17.90
C LYS A 5 11.93 21.89 17.21
N LEU A 6 12.65 21.08 17.98
CA LEU A 6 13.55 20.04 17.44
C LEU A 6 12.80 18.83 16.85
N ILE A 7 11.61 18.51 17.37
CA ILE A 7 10.80 17.37 16.91
C ILE A 7 9.99 17.73 15.65
N LEU A 8 9.54 18.99 15.54
CA LEU A 8 8.64 19.42 14.46
C LEU A 8 9.36 19.97 13.22
N THR A 9 10.67 20.24 13.29
CA THR A 9 11.46 20.76 12.15
C THR A 9 12.71 19.92 11.83
N GLY A 10 12.88 18.76 12.48
CA GLY A 10 13.93 17.81 12.11
C GLY A 10 13.74 17.33 10.67
N ALA A 11 14.79 17.40 9.86
CA ALA A 11 14.79 16.84 8.52
C ALA A 11 14.40 15.36 8.60
N VAL A 12 13.22 15.02 8.07
CA VAL A 12 12.79 13.63 7.94
C VAL A 12 13.82 12.92 7.07
N SER A 13 14.36 11.80 7.56
CA SER A 13 15.32 11.01 6.80
C SER A 13 14.75 10.72 5.41
N PRO A 14 15.52 10.92 4.32
CA PRO A 14 15.05 10.57 3.00
C PRO A 14 14.61 9.10 2.98
N PRO A 15 13.51 8.78 2.26
CA PRO A 15 13.00 7.43 2.21
C PRO A 15 14.09 6.49 1.68
N ILE A 16 14.22 5.33 2.31
CA ILE A 16 15.18 4.30 1.87
C ILE A 16 14.80 3.92 0.44
N PRO A 17 15.73 3.99 -0.53
CA PRO A 17 15.47 3.54 -1.88
C PRO A 17 15.00 2.08 -1.88
N LEU A 18 13.86 1.82 -2.51
CA LEU A 18 13.37 0.45 -2.65
C LEU A 18 14.36 -0.32 -3.53
N ARG A 19 14.99 -1.34 -2.96
CA ARG A 19 15.87 -2.26 -3.69
C ARG A 19 15.01 -3.06 -4.67
N ASP A 20 15.56 -3.34 -5.86
CA ASP A 20 14.92 -4.13 -6.92
C ASP A 20 13.73 -3.48 -7.66
N LEU A 21 13.58 -2.15 -7.64
CA LEU A 21 12.60 -1.46 -8.52
C LEU A 21 12.84 -1.78 -10.01
N ASP A 22 14.08 -2.11 -10.38
CA ASP A 22 14.47 -2.52 -11.73
C ASP A 22 13.72 -3.77 -12.22
N LYS A 23 13.28 -4.64 -11.30
CA LYS A 23 12.49 -5.82 -11.65
C LYS A 23 11.10 -5.44 -12.12
N LEU A 24 10.60 -4.26 -11.75
CA LEU A 24 9.29 -3.76 -12.13
C LEU A 24 9.22 -3.36 -13.61
N ASP A 25 10.35 -3.04 -14.25
CA ASP A 25 10.45 -2.74 -15.69
C ASP A 25 10.04 -3.94 -16.56
N SER A 26 10.27 -5.16 -16.06
CA SER A 26 9.94 -6.41 -16.75
C SER A 26 8.47 -6.83 -16.63
N ILE A 27 7.66 -6.08 -15.87
CA ILE A 27 6.30 -6.44 -15.50
C ILE A 27 5.32 -5.61 -16.33
N SER A 28 4.25 -6.23 -16.85
CA SER A 28 3.24 -5.52 -17.64
C SER A 28 2.50 -4.46 -16.82
N GLU A 29 1.96 -3.45 -17.49
CA GLU A 29 1.20 -2.36 -16.86
C GLU A 29 -0.04 -2.88 -16.13
N GLU A 30 -0.73 -3.88 -16.68
CA GLU A 30 -1.87 -4.54 -16.04
C GLU A 30 -1.46 -5.20 -14.73
N LYS A 31 -0.27 -5.79 -14.70
CA LYS A 31 0.24 -6.47 -13.51
C LYS A 31 0.77 -5.49 -12.47
N LYS A 32 1.36 -4.35 -12.87
CA LYS A 32 1.66 -3.23 -11.95
C LYS A 32 0.40 -2.69 -11.29
N LYS A 33 -0.66 -2.50 -12.09
CA LYS A 33 -1.99 -2.08 -11.58
C LYS A 33 -2.58 -3.11 -10.62
N GLN A 34 -2.46 -4.40 -10.94
CA GLN A 34 -2.93 -5.47 -10.06
C GLN A 34 -2.17 -5.50 -8.74
N ILE A 35 -0.84 -5.36 -8.76
CA ILE A 35 -0.01 -5.28 -7.55
C ILE A 35 -0.46 -4.11 -6.66
N ALA A 36 -0.71 -2.94 -7.25
CA ALA A 36 -1.16 -1.76 -6.50
C ALA A 36 -2.54 -1.99 -5.84
N LYS A 37 -3.48 -2.61 -6.56
CA LYS A 37 -4.79 -2.99 -6.03
C LYS A 37 -4.71 -4.07 -4.95
N ASP A 38 -3.83 -5.05 -5.12
CA ASP A 38 -3.60 -6.12 -4.14
C ASP A 38 -3.01 -5.54 -2.84
N PHE A 39 -2.09 -4.58 -2.93
CA PHE A 39 -1.58 -3.87 -1.76
C PHE A 39 -2.70 -3.11 -1.03
N GLU A 40 -3.52 -2.35 -1.75
CA GLU A 40 -4.67 -1.65 -1.17
C GLU A 40 -5.65 -2.63 -0.53
N SER A 41 -5.88 -3.80 -1.13
CA SER A 41 -6.73 -4.85 -0.56
C SER A 41 -6.21 -5.36 0.78
N VAL A 42 -4.90 -5.58 0.91
CA VAL A 42 -4.28 -5.99 2.18
C VAL A 42 -4.41 -4.89 3.23
N PHE A 43 -4.19 -3.64 2.84
CA PHE A 43 -4.37 -2.48 3.73
C PHE A 43 -5.80 -2.38 4.23
N ILE A 44 -6.80 -2.42 3.33
CA ILE A 44 -8.21 -2.39 3.69
C ILE A 44 -8.55 -3.57 4.60
N ASN A 45 -8.09 -4.78 4.28
CA ASN A 45 -8.33 -5.95 5.15
C ASN A 45 -7.76 -5.73 6.56
N LYS A 46 -6.55 -5.17 6.70
CA LYS A 46 -5.98 -4.86 8.00
C LYS A 46 -6.79 -3.80 8.73
N LEU A 47 -7.22 -2.75 8.03
CA LEU A 47 -8.08 -1.71 8.58
C LEU A 47 -9.41 -2.30 9.09
N LEU A 48 -10.08 -3.13 8.29
CA LEU A 48 -11.32 -3.80 8.67
C LEU A 48 -11.12 -4.71 9.89
N ASN A 49 -9.99 -5.44 9.95
CA ASN A 49 -9.65 -6.25 11.12
C ASN A 49 -9.43 -5.40 12.38
N GLU A 50 -8.75 -4.26 12.29
CA GLU A 50 -8.59 -3.37 13.45
C GLU A 50 -9.92 -2.71 13.87
N MET A 51 -10.79 -2.35 12.92
CA MET A 51 -12.14 -1.89 13.24
C MET A 51 -12.96 -2.98 13.94
N LYS A 52 -12.87 -4.24 13.49
CA LYS A 52 -13.46 -5.39 14.19
C LYS A 52 -12.94 -5.48 15.63
N ASN A 53 -11.62 -5.41 15.82
CA ASN A 53 -11.00 -5.47 17.15
C ASN A 53 -11.47 -4.32 18.06
N THR A 54 -11.80 -3.15 17.47
CA THR A 54 -12.28 -1.97 18.20
C THR A 54 -13.74 -2.10 18.65
N ILE A 55 -14.56 -2.87 17.90
CA ILE A 55 -15.98 -3.04 18.22
C ILE A 55 -16.17 -3.95 19.46
N GLY A 56 -15.17 -4.75 19.86
CA GLY A 56 -15.26 -5.67 21.01
C GLY A 56 -16.17 -6.87 20.72
N ASP A 57 -16.20 -7.86 21.64
CA ASP A 57 -16.99 -9.12 21.54
C ASP A 57 -18.50 -8.84 21.54
N TRP A 58 -19.02 -8.25 20.47
CA TRP A 58 -20.45 -8.06 20.25
C TRP A 58 -21.06 -9.38 19.81
N GLY A 59 -21.15 -10.33 20.75
CA GLY A 59 -22.13 -11.43 20.73
C GLY A 59 -21.95 -12.53 19.69
N PHE A 60 -20.87 -12.55 18.89
CA PHE A 60 -20.61 -13.60 17.88
C PHE A 60 -19.56 -14.65 18.32
N ASP A 61 -18.97 -14.50 19.50
CA ASP A 61 -17.93 -15.38 20.06
C ASP A 61 -18.50 -16.62 20.74
N LYS A 62 -19.06 -17.54 19.95
CA LYS A 62 -19.41 -18.87 20.49
C LYS A 62 -18.76 -20.06 19.81
N ASP A 63 -18.03 -19.92 18.70
CA ASP A 63 -17.33 -21.08 18.14
C ASP A 63 -16.12 -20.74 17.25
N GLY A 64 -15.05 -21.53 17.29
CA GLY A 64 -13.81 -21.27 16.56
C GLY A 64 -13.97 -21.21 15.03
N ALA A 65 -15.02 -21.85 14.51
CA ALA A 65 -15.41 -21.79 13.10
C ALA A 65 -15.97 -20.41 12.68
N SER A 66 -16.64 -19.67 13.60
CA SER A 66 -17.21 -18.34 13.29
C SER A 66 -16.11 -17.30 13.05
N GLY A 67 -14.99 -17.39 13.78
CA GLY A 67 -13.83 -16.51 13.61
C GLY A 67 -13.19 -16.62 12.23
N GLN A 68 -13.07 -17.84 11.69
CA GLN A 68 -12.51 -18.08 10.35
C GLN A 68 -13.44 -17.56 9.25
N VAL A 69 -14.76 -17.82 9.36
CA VAL A 69 -15.76 -17.31 8.40
C VAL A 69 -15.78 -15.79 8.37
N GLN A 70 -15.71 -15.14 9.54
CA GLN A 70 -15.62 -13.69 9.63
C GLN A 70 -14.32 -13.16 9.01
N GLY A 71 -13.17 -13.78 9.26
CA GLY A 71 -11.90 -13.38 8.65
C GLY A 71 -11.95 -13.45 7.12
N ILE A 72 -12.55 -14.51 6.58
CA ILE A 72 -12.75 -14.68 5.14
C ILE A 72 -13.72 -13.62 4.59
N PHE A 73 -14.82 -13.33 5.30
CA PHE A 73 -15.76 -12.29 4.92
C PHE A 73 -15.09 -10.91 4.79
N TRP A 74 -14.33 -10.51 5.81
CA TRP A 74 -13.63 -9.22 5.80
C TRP A 74 -12.57 -9.13 4.69
N LEU A 75 -11.87 -10.23 4.41
CA LEU A 75 -10.90 -10.29 3.31
C LEU A 75 -11.56 -10.09 1.94
N TYR A 76 -12.68 -10.79 1.67
CA TYR A 76 -13.39 -10.64 0.39
C TYR A 76 -14.03 -9.27 0.26
N LEU A 77 -14.60 -8.72 1.33
CA LEU A 77 -15.12 -7.36 1.34
C LEU A 77 -14.02 -6.34 1.04
N ALA A 78 -12.85 -6.49 1.65
CA ALA A 78 -11.70 -5.61 1.38
C ALA A 78 -11.26 -5.66 -0.09
N ARG A 79 -11.18 -6.86 -0.67
CA ARG A 79 -10.81 -7.06 -2.08
C ARG A 79 -11.85 -6.48 -3.03
N ASP A 80 -13.14 -6.64 -2.74
CA ASP A 80 -14.21 -6.06 -3.55
C ASP A 80 -14.16 -4.52 -3.51
N ILE A 81 -13.99 -3.94 -2.32
CA ILE A 81 -13.82 -2.48 -2.16
C ILE A 81 -12.63 -1.99 -3.00
N ALA A 82 -11.45 -2.61 -2.88
CA ALA A 82 -10.27 -2.25 -3.67
C ALA A 82 -10.51 -2.35 -5.19
N ASN A 83 -11.22 -3.39 -5.63
CA ASN A 83 -11.48 -3.62 -7.05
C ASN A 83 -12.50 -2.63 -7.64
N ASN A 84 -13.51 -2.23 -6.86
CA ASN A 84 -14.61 -1.34 -7.27
C ASN A 84 -14.33 0.15 -7.06
N GLY A 85 -13.06 0.54 -6.84
CA GLY A 85 -12.64 1.94 -6.76
C GLY A 85 -11.72 2.22 -5.59
N GLY A 86 -11.78 1.38 -4.56
CA GLY A 86 -10.93 1.44 -3.37
C GLY A 86 -11.09 2.73 -2.60
N PHE A 87 -10.04 3.08 -1.87
CA PHE A 87 -9.87 4.44 -1.33
C PHE A 87 -9.11 5.35 -2.30
N GLY A 88 -8.78 4.83 -3.49
CA GLY A 88 -8.02 5.52 -4.52
C GLY A 88 -6.50 5.47 -4.31
N MET A 89 -6.02 4.87 -3.22
CA MET A 89 -4.61 4.80 -2.87
C MET A 89 -3.82 3.94 -3.87
N TRP A 90 -4.47 2.93 -4.46
CA TRP A 90 -3.85 2.13 -5.52
C TRP A 90 -3.41 2.96 -6.72
N LYS A 91 -4.03 4.12 -6.98
CA LYS A 91 -3.65 5.02 -8.08
C LYS A 91 -2.32 5.71 -7.79
N ASP A 92 -2.11 6.15 -6.56
CA ASP A 92 -0.87 6.79 -6.13
C ASP A 92 0.28 5.78 -6.08
N ILE A 93 0.00 4.54 -5.62
CA ILE A 93 0.97 3.44 -5.66
C ILE A 93 1.32 3.10 -7.10
N TYR A 94 0.33 2.96 -7.98
CA TYR A 94 0.58 2.71 -9.40
C TYR A 94 1.43 3.82 -10.02
N LYS A 95 1.09 5.08 -9.74
CA LYS A 95 1.87 6.24 -10.20
C LYS A 95 3.31 6.20 -9.68
N PHE A 96 3.52 5.86 -8.41
CA PHE A 96 4.86 5.70 -7.86
C PHE A 96 5.66 4.58 -8.57
N LEU A 97 5.00 3.47 -8.88
CA LEU A 97 5.60 2.34 -9.61
C LEU A 97 5.90 2.67 -11.08
N THR A 98 5.20 3.63 -11.69
CA THR A 98 5.46 4.10 -13.07
C THR A 98 6.45 5.26 -13.13
N ASP A 99 6.38 6.21 -12.19
CA ASP A 99 7.19 7.42 -12.16
C ASP A 99 8.64 7.11 -11.76
N SER A 100 8.85 6.07 -10.94
CA SER A 100 10.19 5.50 -10.68
C SER A 100 10.91 5.08 -11.96
N ASN A 101 10.18 4.75 -13.04
CA ASN A 101 10.78 4.43 -14.36
C ASN A 101 11.16 5.71 -15.13
N GLN A 102 10.40 6.80 -14.98
CA GLN A 102 10.68 8.06 -15.70
C GLN A 102 11.97 8.71 -15.22
N THR A 103 12.23 8.74 -13.91
CA THR A 103 13.47 9.33 -13.35
C THR A 103 14.73 8.61 -13.85
N LYS A 104 14.61 7.32 -14.20
CA LYS A 104 15.68 6.48 -14.73
C LYS A 104 15.97 6.75 -16.21
N ILE A 105 14.93 6.98 -17.01
CA ILE A 105 15.06 7.38 -18.43
C ILE A 105 15.72 8.76 -18.55
N THR A 106 15.40 9.70 -17.66
CA THR A 106 15.98 11.05 -17.69
C THR A 106 17.46 11.06 -17.29
N THR A 107 17.87 10.21 -16.34
CA THR A 107 19.27 10.13 -15.90
C THR A 107 20.16 9.42 -16.93
N GLN A 108 19.70 8.33 -17.56
CA GLN A 108 20.45 7.69 -18.65
C GLN A 108 20.59 8.55 -19.91
N SER A 109 19.61 9.42 -20.22
CA SER A 109 19.69 10.31 -21.38
C SER A 109 20.70 11.45 -21.20
N LEU A 110 21.05 11.80 -19.97
CA LEU A 110 22.04 12.83 -19.67
C LEU A 110 23.46 12.26 -19.74
N ASP A 111 23.68 11.03 -19.28
CA ASP A 111 24.98 10.34 -19.34
C ASP A 111 25.42 9.96 -20.77
N LYS A 112 24.49 9.91 -21.73
CA LYS A 112 24.80 9.57 -23.12
C LYS A 112 25.24 10.76 -23.99
N ASN A 113 25.23 11.96 -23.42
CA ASN A 113 25.58 13.22 -24.10
C ASN A 113 26.83 13.91 -23.50
N ILE A 114 27.68 13.16 -22.80
CA ILE A 114 29.01 13.58 -22.32
C ILE A 114 30.04 12.60 -22.90
#